data_AF-A0A520BAI8-F1
#
_entry.id   AF-A0A520BAI8-F1
#
_cell.length_a   1.000
_cell.length_b   1.000
_cell.length_c   1.000
_cell.angle_alpha   90.00
_cell.angle_beta   90.00
_cell.angle_gamma   90.00
#
_symmetry.space_group_name_H-M   'P 1'
#
loop_
_entity.id
_entity.type
_entity.pdbx_description
1 polymer ?
#
loop_
_entity_poly.entity_id
_entity_poly.type
_entity_poly.pdbx_seq_one_letter_code
_entity_poly.pdbx_strand_id
1 'polypeptide(L)'
;MANRYSCFVNNIYCDIKNVPKTKVAIIFGAGIRNNKPSKYLKDRLDAGISLLKNNKVDKLLLSGDNGRDEYDELTVMKLYCYENGVDTTKIYIDYAGFDSYSTMYRAKQIFKVDTAILVTQKYHLNRCIYIGNKLGIKCYGYNANTGIYKGYKYYAFRENFSLTKSTLDILRHRKPKYLGNAIDINGPSNYTKE
;
A
#
# COMPACT_ATOMS: atom_id res chain seq x y z
N MET A 1 2.91 21.40 -34.53
CA MET A 1 1.58 20.75 -34.50
C MET A 1 1.56 19.75 -33.35
N ALA A 2 0.74 20.03 -32.33
CA ALA A 2 0.64 19.23 -31.11
C ALA A 2 -0.16 17.95 -31.38
N ASN A 3 0.45 16.77 -31.17
CA ASN A 3 -0.27 15.51 -31.28
C ASN A 3 -0.76 15.09 -29.88
N ARG A 4 -2.09 15.10 -29.73
CA ARG A 4 -2.83 14.89 -28.48
C ARG A 4 -2.89 13.40 -28.14
N TYR A 5 -2.03 12.95 -27.23
CA TYR A 5 -2.28 11.80 -26.36
C TYR A 5 -2.19 12.26 -24.90
N SER A 6 -3.14 13.10 -24.49
CA SER A 6 -3.36 13.41 -23.08
C SER A 6 -4.17 12.27 -22.48
N CYS A 7 -3.50 11.31 -21.85
CA CYS A 7 -4.09 10.47 -20.82
C CYS A 7 -3.40 10.84 -19.51
N PHE A 8 -4.10 11.60 -18.66
CA PHE A 8 -3.68 11.92 -17.29
C PHE A 8 -3.62 10.63 -16.46
N VAL A 9 -2.53 9.88 -16.57
CA VAL A 9 -2.17 8.82 -15.62
C VAL A 9 -0.67 8.92 -15.45
N ASN A 10 -0.21 9.19 -14.23
CA ASN A 10 1.00 8.62 -13.61
C ASN A 10 1.48 9.54 -12.47
N ASN A 11 0.68 9.71 -11.42
CA ASN A 11 1.15 10.20 -10.11
C ASN A 11 2.18 9.24 -9.46
N ILE A 12 3.00 8.54 -10.25
CA ILE A 12 3.95 7.50 -9.86
C ILE A 12 5.36 8.08 -9.95
N TYR A 13 6.07 8.02 -8.84
CA TYR A 13 7.40 8.58 -8.67
C TYR A 13 8.42 7.45 -8.47
N CYS A 14 9.61 7.64 -9.05
CA CYS A 14 10.77 6.77 -8.83
C CYS A 14 11.86 7.46 -7.99
N ASP A 15 11.90 8.80 -8.00
CA ASP A 15 12.84 9.59 -7.22
C ASP A 15 12.09 10.23 -6.05
N ILE A 16 12.57 9.97 -4.83
CA ILE A 16 12.03 10.49 -3.59
C ILE A 16 11.95 12.01 -3.57
N LYS A 17 12.88 12.71 -4.24
CA LYS A 17 12.92 14.18 -4.28
C LYS A 17 11.62 14.76 -4.86
N ASN A 18 11.07 14.09 -5.86
CA ASN A 18 9.88 14.51 -6.60
C ASN A 18 8.56 14.07 -5.96
N VAL A 19 8.60 13.18 -4.97
CA VAL A 19 7.40 12.70 -4.28
C VAL A 19 6.79 13.84 -3.45
N PRO A 20 5.50 14.17 -3.61
CA PRO A 20 4.80 15.14 -2.76
C PRO A 20 4.77 14.69 -1.30
N LYS A 21 4.77 15.64 -0.35
CA LYS A 21 4.56 15.29 1.06
C LYS A 21 3.09 14.92 1.32
N THR A 22 2.87 13.89 2.12
CA THR A 22 1.53 13.48 2.60
C THR A 22 1.62 13.02 4.05
N LYS A 23 0.50 12.79 4.74
CA LYS A 23 0.56 12.26 6.11
C LYS A 23 0.95 10.79 6.16
N VAL A 24 0.58 9.99 5.15
CA VAL A 24 0.57 8.52 5.24
C VAL A 24 1.17 7.88 4.00
N ALA A 25 2.07 6.92 4.20
CA ALA A 25 2.41 5.93 3.18
C ALA A 25 1.65 4.62 3.46
N ILE A 26 0.99 4.07 2.44
CA ILE A 26 0.36 2.74 2.50
C ILE A 26 1.30 1.73 1.86
N ILE A 27 1.78 0.78 2.66
CA ILE A 27 2.67 -0.30 2.23
C ILE A 27 1.84 -1.58 2.04
N PHE A 28 1.76 -2.07 0.81
CA PHE A 28 0.99 -3.26 0.47
C PHE A 28 1.78 -4.55 0.76
N GLY A 29 1.13 -5.53 1.37
CA GLY A 29 1.63 -6.91 1.57
C GLY A 29 2.04 -7.61 0.27
N ALA A 30 3.02 -8.51 0.34
CA ALA A 30 3.64 -9.12 -0.84
C ALA A 30 4.29 -10.50 -0.59
N GLY A 31 3.94 -11.14 0.52
CA GLY A 31 4.33 -12.49 0.85
C GLY A 31 5.53 -12.60 1.80
N ILE A 32 5.36 -13.61 2.66
CA ILE A 32 6.31 -14.37 3.46
C ILE A 32 7.42 -15.15 2.75
N ARG A 33 8.64 -15.29 3.29
CA ARG A 33 9.41 -16.53 3.14
C ARG A 33 10.26 -16.80 4.38
N ASN A 34 10.06 -17.94 5.03
CA ASN A 34 10.81 -18.35 6.23
C ASN A 34 10.82 -17.27 7.33
N ASN A 35 9.63 -16.73 7.67
CA ASN A 35 9.45 -15.64 8.64
C ASN A 35 10.21 -14.35 8.33
N LYS A 36 10.60 -14.15 7.07
CA LYS A 36 11.22 -12.93 6.58
C LYS A 36 10.43 -12.35 5.41
N PRO A 37 10.49 -11.03 5.16
CA PRO A 37 9.89 -10.45 3.97
C PRO A 37 10.41 -11.15 2.71
N SER A 38 9.52 -11.48 1.77
CA SER A 38 9.95 -11.80 0.41
C SER A 38 10.72 -10.63 -0.20
N LYS A 39 11.47 -10.85 -1.28
CA LYS A 39 12.13 -9.72 -1.98
C LYS A 39 11.14 -8.60 -2.33
N TYR A 40 9.96 -8.97 -2.79
CA TYR A 40 8.89 -8.02 -3.10
C TYR A 40 8.49 -7.19 -1.89
N LEU A 41 8.26 -7.84 -0.75
CA LEU A 41 7.81 -7.19 0.48
C LEU A 41 8.92 -6.34 1.09
N LYS A 42 10.16 -6.86 1.13
CA LYS A 42 11.33 -6.13 1.61
C LYS A 42 11.51 -4.80 0.89
N ASP A 43 11.48 -4.81 -0.45
CA ASP A 43 11.68 -3.58 -1.22
C ASP A 43 10.55 -2.56 -0.99
N ARG A 44 9.31 -3.01 -0.72
CA ARG A 44 8.19 -2.12 -0.35
C ARG A 44 8.39 -1.52 1.03
N LEU A 45 8.84 -2.31 2.00
CA LEU A 45 9.14 -1.85 3.36
C LEU A 45 10.27 -0.83 3.33
N ASP A 46 11.38 -1.14 2.63
CA ASP A 46 12.52 -0.23 2.48
C ASP A 46 12.11 1.10 1.83
N ALA A 47 11.28 1.05 0.78
CA ALA A 47 10.75 2.23 0.12
C ALA A 47 9.86 3.09 1.06
N GLY A 48 8.98 2.47 1.84
CA GLY A 48 8.14 3.17 2.81
C GLY A 48 8.94 3.79 3.96
N ILE A 49 9.92 3.06 4.50
CA ILE A 49 10.85 3.54 5.52
C ILE A 49 11.65 4.74 4.99
N SER A 50 12.09 4.69 3.73
CA SER A 50 12.80 5.81 3.08
C SER A 50 11.93 7.06 2.98
N LEU A 51 10.64 6.93 2.61
CA LEU A 51 9.70 8.05 2.60
C LEU A 51 9.55 8.70 3.99
N LEU A 52 9.46 7.88 5.04
CA LEU A 52 9.36 8.36 6.42
C LEU A 52 10.64 9.10 6.84
N LYS A 53 11.81 8.48 6.63
CA LYS A 53 13.13 9.06 6.99
C LYS A 53 13.43 10.37 6.25
N ASN A 54 12.87 10.55 5.05
CA ASN A 54 13.04 11.76 4.24
C ASN A 54 11.89 12.78 4.42
N ASN A 55 11.08 12.64 5.47
CA ASN A 55 9.97 13.57 5.78
C ASN A 55 8.99 13.76 4.61
N LYS A 56 8.76 12.69 3.83
CA LYS A 56 7.72 12.62 2.79
C LYS A 56 6.39 12.13 3.34
N VAL A 57 6.43 11.38 4.44
CA VAL A 57 5.29 10.96 5.24
C VAL A 57 5.56 11.08 6.71
N ASP A 58 4.50 11.15 7.51
CA ASP A 58 4.57 11.17 8.97
C ASP A 58 4.37 9.77 9.55
N LYS A 59 3.61 8.92 8.84
CA LYS A 59 3.11 7.63 9.32
C LYS A 59 3.15 6.56 8.21
N LEU A 60 3.32 5.31 8.62
CA LEU A 60 3.23 4.13 7.77
C LEU A 60 1.96 3.35 8.12
N LEU A 61 1.15 3.04 7.10
CA LEU A 61 0.04 2.09 7.20
C LEU A 61 0.45 0.79 6.49
N LEU A 62 0.65 -0.27 7.25
CA LEU A 62 0.99 -1.61 6.78
C LEU A 62 -0.32 -2.38 6.54
N SER A 63 -0.63 -2.73 5.29
CA SER A 63 -1.88 -3.44 4.94
C SER A 63 -1.57 -4.75 4.23
N GLY A 64 -2.10 -5.84 4.76
CA GLY A 64 -1.84 -7.21 4.32
C GLY A 64 -2.94 -8.16 4.76
N ASP A 65 -2.78 -9.43 4.39
CA ASP A 65 -3.70 -10.51 4.72
C ASP A 65 -3.23 -11.24 6.00
N ASN A 66 -4.10 -11.37 6.99
CA ASN A 66 -3.88 -12.18 8.20
C ASN A 66 -4.83 -13.39 8.29
N GLY A 67 -5.41 -13.82 7.18
CA GLY A 67 -6.47 -14.83 7.13
C GLY A 67 -6.02 -16.30 7.21
N ARG A 68 -4.76 -16.58 7.53
CA ARG A 68 -4.24 -17.94 7.74
C ARG A 68 -3.30 -17.97 8.95
N ASP A 69 -3.59 -18.85 9.90
CA ASP A 69 -2.91 -18.97 11.20
C ASP A 69 -1.41 -19.32 11.11
N GLU A 70 -0.89 -19.69 9.94
CA GLU A 70 0.50 -20.16 9.78
C GLU A 70 1.52 -19.11 9.33
N TYR A 71 1.10 -17.87 9.00
CA TYR A 71 2.05 -16.82 8.58
C TYR A 71 1.52 -15.42 8.89
N ASP A 72 1.92 -14.84 10.03
CA ASP A 72 1.62 -13.44 10.36
C ASP A 72 2.54 -12.49 9.56
N GLU A 73 2.18 -12.26 8.30
CA GLU A 73 2.86 -11.29 7.40
C GLU A 73 2.99 -9.92 8.06
N LEU A 74 1.96 -9.47 8.80
CA LEU A 74 1.91 -8.15 9.40
C LEU A 74 2.82 -8.04 10.62
N THR A 75 2.96 -9.09 11.42
CA THR A 75 3.99 -9.15 12.46
C THR A 75 5.39 -9.08 11.85
N VAL A 76 5.65 -9.78 10.75
CA VAL A 76 6.95 -9.64 10.04
C VAL A 76 7.16 -8.22 9.53
N MET A 77 6.14 -7.58 8.94
CA MET A 77 6.25 -6.21 8.45
C MET A 77 6.49 -5.19 9.58
N LYS A 78 5.75 -5.28 10.69
CA LYS A 78 5.84 -4.32 11.79
C LYS A 78 7.16 -4.47 12.56
N LEU A 79 7.65 -5.70 12.74
CA LEU A 79 8.97 -5.97 13.32
C LEU A 79 10.07 -5.47 12.39
N TYR A 80 9.98 -5.72 11.08
CA TYR A 80 10.97 -5.23 10.12
C TYR A 80 11.09 -3.70 10.15
N CYS A 81 9.97 -2.98 10.19
CA CYS A 81 10.00 -1.51 10.32
C CYS A 81 10.66 -1.06 11.62
N TYR A 82 10.30 -1.67 12.75
CA TYR A 82 10.88 -1.38 14.06
C TYR A 82 12.39 -1.63 14.10
N GLU A 83 12.85 -2.80 13.65
CA GLU A 83 14.27 -3.18 13.56
C GLU A 83 15.08 -2.25 12.64
N ASN A 84 14.42 -1.60 11.67
CA ASN A 84 15.04 -0.62 10.77
C ASN A 84 14.92 0.85 11.27
N GLY A 85 14.59 1.03 12.55
CA GLY A 85 14.60 2.31 13.25
C GLY A 85 13.35 3.16 13.05
N VAL A 86 12.21 2.55 12.70
CA VAL A 86 10.92 3.26 12.70
C VAL A 86 10.33 3.24 14.11
N ASP A 87 10.03 4.42 14.63
CA ASP A 87 9.25 4.58 15.86
C ASP A 87 7.88 3.90 15.74
N THR A 88 7.57 2.99 16.65
CA THR A 88 6.33 2.21 16.67
C THR A 88 5.07 3.10 16.71
N THR A 89 5.16 4.31 17.28
CA THR A 89 4.05 5.28 17.31
C THR A 89 3.66 5.80 15.92
N LYS A 90 4.52 5.60 14.92
CA LYS A 90 4.31 6.00 13.51
C LYS A 90 3.84 4.84 12.63
N ILE A 91 3.69 3.64 13.16
CA ILE A 91 3.30 2.44 12.42
C ILE A 91 1.84 2.10 12.73
N TYR A 92 1.02 1.92 11.71
CA TYR A 92 -0.37 1.50 11.80
C TYR A 92 -0.55 0.20 11.03
N ILE A 93 -1.38 -0.70 11.56
CA ILE A 93 -1.54 -2.05 11.02
C ILE A 93 -2.98 -2.26 10.55
N ASP A 94 -3.14 -2.74 9.32
CA ASP A 94 -4.42 -3.14 8.73
C ASP A 94 -4.43 -4.65 8.44
N TYR A 95 -5.07 -5.40 9.35
CA TYR A 95 -5.17 -6.87 9.33
C TYR A 95 -6.17 -7.45 8.31
N ALA A 96 -6.90 -6.60 7.58
CA ALA A 96 -7.96 -7.02 6.67
C ALA A 96 -7.76 -6.49 5.23
N GLY A 97 -6.50 -6.31 4.83
CA GLY A 97 -6.07 -5.90 3.49
C GLY A 97 -5.96 -7.06 2.49
N PHE A 98 -6.97 -7.94 2.42
CA PHE A 98 -6.96 -9.18 1.62
C PHE A 98 -6.75 -8.97 0.11
N ASP A 99 -7.14 -7.81 -0.41
CA ASP A 99 -6.92 -7.40 -1.78
C ASP A 99 -6.80 -5.87 -1.85
N SER A 100 -6.31 -5.34 -2.97
CA SER A 100 -6.07 -3.90 -3.08
C SER A 100 -7.34 -3.06 -2.97
N TYR A 101 -8.52 -3.61 -3.28
CA TYR A 101 -9.78 -2.92 -3.02
C TYR A 101 -10.03 -2.80 -1.52
N SER A 102 -9.88 -3.90 -0.77
CA SER A 102 -10.06 -3.96 0.67
C SER A 102 -9.07 -3.04 1.38
N THR A 103 -7.79 -3.04 1.00
CA THR A 103 -6.78 -2.09 1.51
C THR A 103 -7.23 -0.64 1.30
N MET A 104 -7.61 -0.25 0.09
CA MET A 104 -7.97 1.15 -0.19
C MET A 104 -9.30 1.56 0.43
N TYR A 105 -10.30 0.67 0.45
CA TYR A 105 -11.57 0.92 1.13
C TYR A 105 -11.35 1.13 2.62
N ARG A 106 -10.58 0.25 3.26
CA ARG A 106 -10.31 0.32 4.69
C ARG A 106 -9.46 1.53 5.03
N ALA A 107 -8.47 1.87 4.20
CA ALA A 107 -7.71 3.12 4.34
C ALA A 107 -8.65 4.34 4.42
N LYS A 108 -9.66 4.41 3.54
CA LYS A 108 -10.65 5.51 3.57
C LYS A 108 -11.59 5.42 4.78
N GLN A 109 -12.22 4.26 4.98
CA GLN A 109 -13.38 4.14 5.88
C GLN A 109 -12.98 3.91 7.34
N ILE A 110 -11.91 3.16 7.57
CA ILE A 110 -11.44 2.75 8.89
C ILE A 110 -10.32 3.67 9.35
N PHE A 111 -9.34 3.91 8.49
CA PHE A 111 -8.16 4.73 8.82
C PHE A 111 -8.32 6.23 8.52
N LYS A 112 -9.46 6.63 7.94
CA LYS A 112 -9.80 8.02 7.60
C LYS A 112 -8.71 8.73 6.78
N VAL A 113 -8.09 7.98 5.87
CA VAL A 113 -7.04 8.49 4.98
C VAL A 113 -7.67 9.18 3.78
N ASP A 114 -7.38 10.48 3.60
CA ASP A 114 -7.84 11.27 2.45
C ASP A 114 -6.77 11.46 1.37
N THR A 115 -5.50 11.34 1.73
CA THR A 115 -4.36 11.47 0.82
C THR A 115 -3.24 10.52 1.25
N ALA A 116 -2.66 9.79 0.30
CA ALA A 116 -1.63 8.80 0.60
C ALA A 116 -0.60 8.63 -0.52
N ILE A 117 0.61 8.24 -0.10
CA ILE A 117 1.60 7.63 -1.00
C ILE A 117 1.46 6.12 -0.95
N LEU A 118 1.17 5.50 -2.08
CA LEU A 118 1.01 4.06 -2.26
C LEU A 118 2.35 3.44 -2.61
N VAL A 119 2.82 2.50 -1.80
CA VAL A 119 4.14 1.88 -1.95
C VAL A 119 3.99 0.43 -2.40
N THR A 120 4.30 0.18 -3.67
CA THR A 120 4.28 -1.16 -4.27
C THR A 120 5.13 -1.18 -5.56
N GLN A 121 5.23 -2.32 -6.22
CA GLN A 121 5.97 -2.42 -7.48
C GLN A 121 5.24 -1.69 -8.61
N LYS A 122 6.01 -1.20 -9.60
CA LYS A 122 5.49 -0.38 -10.71
C LYS A 122 4.28 -0.98 -11.42
N TYR A 123 4.25 -2.30 -11.63
CA TYR A 123 3.10 -2.94 -12.31
C TYR A 123 1.79 -2.80 -11.52
N HIS A 124 1.85 -2.74 -10.19
CA HIS A 124 0.68 -2.76 -9.30
C HIS A 124 0.15 -1.35 -9.00
N LEU A 125 0.99 -0.32 -9.12
CA LEU A 125 0.65 1.06 -8.73
C LEU A 125 -0.56 1.62 -9.47
N ASN A 126 -0.70 1.35 -10.78
CA ASN A 126 -1.81 1.86 -11.58
C ASN A 126 -3.16 1.44 -11.01
N ARG A 127 -3.31 0.16 -10.64
CA ARG A 127 -4.54 -0.37 -10.03
C ARG A 127 -4.80 0.24 -8.66
N CYS A 128 -3.80 0.33 -7.79
CA CYS A 128 -4.00 0.92 -6.47
C CYS A 128 -4.40 2.40 -6.55
N ILE A 129 -3.76 3.17 -7.43
CA ILE A 129 -4.09 4.59 -7.66
C ILE A 129 -5.51 4.72 -8.21
N TYR A 130 -5.88 3.90 -9.20
CA TYR A 130 -7.23 3.90 -9.77
C TYR A 130 -8.30 3.65 -8.69
N ILE A 131 -8.12 2.58 -7.90
CA ILE A 131 -9.05 2.23 -6.82
C ILE A 131 -9.12 3.34 -5.78
N GLY A 132 -7.97 3.84 -5.32
CA GLY A 132 -7.92 4.90 -4.31
C GLY A 132 -8.62 6.17 -4.74
N ASN A 133 -8.35 6.64 -5.96
CA ASN A 133 -9.01 7.82 -6.51
C ASN A 133 -10.54 7.62 -6.60
N LYS A 134 -11.01 6.42 -6.98
CA LYS A 134 -12.45 6.09 -7.02
C LYS A 134 -13.10 6.05 -5.64
N LEU A 135 -12.34 5.72 -4.60
CA LEU A 135 -12.78 5.72 -3.20
C LEU A 135 -12.59 7.08 -2.52
N GLY A 136 -12.19 8.12 -3.26
CA GLY A 136 -12.01 9.48 -2.73
C GLY A 136 -10.74 9.65 -1.89
N ILE A 137 -9.69 8.88 -2.17
CA ILE A 137 -8.33 9.08 -1.64
C ILE A 137 -7.49 9.70 -2.75
N LYS A 138 -6.86 10.85 -2.48
CA LYS A 138 -5.87 11.43 -3.39
C LYS A 138 -4.58 10.61 -3.34
N CYS A 139 -4.27 9.89 -4.41
CA CYS A 139 -3.17 8.94 -4.44
C CYS A 139 -1.95 9.41 -5.24
N TYR A 140 -0.77 9.23 -4.64
CA TYR A 140 0.53 9.22 -5.30
C TYR A 140 1.12 7.81 -5.20
N GLY A 141 1.83 7.34 -6.21
CA GLY A 141 2.54 6.08 -6.19
C GLY A 141 4.03 6.28 -5.98
N TYR A 142 4.66 5.44 -5.18
CA TYR A 142 6.12 5.38 -5.07
C TYR A 142 6.61 3.99 -5.44
N ASN A 143 7.45 3.95 -6.47
CA ASN A 143 7.92 2.70 -7.09
C ASN A 143 8.94 1.99 -6.20
N ALA A 144 8.58 0.82 -5.71
CA ALA A 144 9.46 -0.04 -4.91
C ALA A 144 10.35 -0.98 -5.76
N ASN A 145 10.43 -0.81 -7.08
CA ASN A 145 11.28 -1.65 -7.91
C ASN A 145 12.77 -1.36 -7.68
N THR A 146 13.53 -2.30 -7.11
CA THR A 146 14.99 -2.18 -6.87
C THR A 146 15.83 -3.20 -7.65
N GLY A 147 15.21 -4.08 -8.45
CA GLY A 147 15.94 -5.08 -9.22
C GLY A 147 15.05 -6.09 -9.95
N ILE A 148 15.58 -7.30 -10.12
CA ILE A 148 14.89 -8.39 -10.83
C ILE A 148 13.93 -9.10 -9.88
N TYR A 149 12.74 -9.39 -10.39
CA TYR A 149 11.71 -10.11 -9.66
C TYR A 149 11.22 -11.33 -10.42
N LYS A 150 11.21 -12.49 -9.76
CA LYS A 150 10.65 -13.72 -10.32
C LYS A 150 9.15 -13.55 -10.54
N GLY A 151 8.67 -13.85 -11.76
CA GLY A 151 7.25 -13.74 -12.11
C GLY A 151 6.77 -12.32 -12.46
N TYR A 152 7.65 -11.31 -12.49
CA TYR A 152 7.25 -9.92 -12.76
C TYR A 152 6.41 -9.77 -14.03
N LYS A 153 6.85 -10.37 -15.14
CA LYS A 153 6.12 -10.30 -16.43
C LYS A 153 4.73 -10.92 -16.33
N TYR A 154 4.59 -12.03 -15.61
CA TYR A 154 3.32 -12.70 -15.39
C TYR A 154 2.37 -11.84 -14.54
N TYR A 155 2.85 -11.28 -13.43
CA TYR A 155 2.03 -10.40 -12.59
C TYR A 155 1.64 -9.10 -13.31
N ALA A 156 2.57 -8.52 -14.07
CA ALA A 156 2.30 -7.34 -14.90
C ALA A 156 1.27 -7.63 -16.00
N PHE A 157 1.33 -8.81 -16.62
CA PHE A 157 0.31 -9.23 -17.60
C PHE A 157 -1.06 -9.41 -16.94
N ARG A 158 -1.12 -10.01 -15.74
CA ARG A 158 -2.36 -10.22 -14.99
C ARG A 158 -3.03 -8.93 -14.52
N GLU A 159 -2.28 -7.83 -14.34
CA GLU A 159 -2.86 -6.55 -13.93
C GLU A 159 -3.92 -6.03 -14.90
N ASN A 160 -3.79 -6.32 -16.20
CA ASN A 160 -4.80 -5.96 -17.20
C ASN A 160 -6.17 -6.60 -16.91
N PHE A 161 -6.17 -7.80 -16.33
CA PHE A 161 -7.40 -8.50 -15.91
C PHE A 161 -7.84 -8.11 -14.50
N SER A 162 -6.90 -7.79 -13.61
CA SER A 162 -7.18 -7.35 -12.24
C SER A 162 -7.87 -5.99 -12.19
N LEU A 163 -7.52 -5.06 -13.09
CA LEU A 163 -8.20 -3.77 -13.23
C LEU A 163 -9.68 -3.93 -13.54
N THR A 164 -10.04 -4.85 -14.44
CA THR A 164 -11.43 -5.16 -14.78
C THR A 164 -12.20 -5.70 -13.58
N LYS A 165 -11.59 -6.61 -12.80
CA LYS A 165 -12.19 -7.12 -11.57
C LYS A 165 -12.36 -6.03 -10.50
N SER A 166 -11.33 -5.21 -10.26
CA SER A 166 -11.41 -4.13 -9.28
C SER A 166 -12.44 -3.06 -9.67
N THR A 167 -12.62 -2.82 -10.97
CA THR A 167 -13.68 -1.93 -11.48
C THR A 167 -15.07 -2.51 -11.19
N LEU A 168 -15.24 -3.83 -11.33
CA LEU A 168 -16.47 -4.55 -11.00
C LEU A 168 -16.78 -4.54 -9.50
N ASP A 169 -15.77 -4.66 -8.65
CA ASP A 169 -15.92 -4.57 -7.18
C ASP A 169 -16.32 -3.16 -6.73
N ILE A 170 -15.75 -2.12 -7.35
CA ILE A 170 -16.15 -0.72 -7.14
C ILE A 170 -17.61 -0.52 -7.57
N LEU A 171 -17.98 -1.00 -8.76
CA LEU A 171 -19.33 -0.86 -9.31
C LEU A 171 -20.39 -1.57 -8.46
N ARG A 172 -20.01 -2.66 -7.79
CA ARG A 172 -20.90 -3.43 -6.91
C ARG A 172 -20.92 -2.95 -5.45
N HIS A 173 -20.22 -1.87 -5.12
CA HIS A 173 -20.11 -1.36 -3.74
C HIS A 173 -19.83 -2.48 -2.72
N ARG A 174 -18.93 -3.39 -3.06
CA ARG A 174 -18.61 -4.53 -2.18
C ARG A 174 -18.13 -4.00 -0.83
N LYS A 175 -18.87 -4.26 0.25
CA LYS A 175 -18.36 -4.02 1.60
C LYS A 175 -17.24 -5.04 1.88
N PRO A 176 -16.04 -4.64 2.33
CA PRO A 176 -15.01 -5.59 2.71
C PRO A 176 -15.51 -6.52 3.82
N LYS A 177 -14.98 -7.75 3.84
CA LYS A 177 -15.41 -8.82 4.75
C LYS A 177 -15.29 -8.44 6.23
N TYR A 178 -14.36 -7.56 6.58
CA TYR A 178 -14.16 -7.07 7.94
C TYR A 178 -14.09 -5.53 7.92
N LEU A 179 -14.94 -4.90 8.73
CA LEU A 179 -14.94 -3.44 8.91
C LEU A 179 -14.15 -3.06 10.16
N GLY A 180 -14.34 -3.75 11.30
CA GLY A 180 -13.63 -3.42 12.55
C GLY A 180 -13.95 -2.01 13.07
N ASN A 181 -13.38 -1.64 14.21
CA ASN A 181 -13.53 -0.30 14.78
C ASN A 181 -12.70 0.73 14.00
N ALA A 182 -13.16 1.99 13.94
CA ALA A 182 -12.41 3.07 13.32
C ALA A 182 -11.09 3.31 14.05
N ILE A 183 -10.01 3.48 13.29
CA ILE A 183 -8.66 3.79 13.81
C ILE A 183 -8.24 5.10 13.17
N ASP A 184 -8.40 6.23 13.85
CA ASP A 184 -7.97 7.50 13.28
C ASP A 184 -6.44 7.51 13.14
N ILE A 185 -5.96 7.69 11.90
CA ILE A 185 -4.53 7.78 11.63
C ILE A 185 -3.89 8.97 12.34
N ASN A 186 -4.65 9.94 12.85
CA ASN A 186 -4.13 11.05 13.66
C ASN A 186 -4.02 10.71 15.16
N GLY A 187 -4.64 9.63 15.63
CA GLY A 187 -4.63 9.19 17.03
C GLY A 187 -3.39 8.37 17.42
N PRO A 188 -3.48 7.59 18.52
CA PRO A 188 -2.46 6.62 18.89
C PRO A 188 -2.36 5.47 17.89
N SER A 189 -1.13 5.01 17.63
CA SER A 189 -0.86 3.82 16.84
C SER A 189 -1.54 2.56 17.43
N ASN A 190 -1.95 1.65 16.54
CA ASN A 190 -2.44 0.31 16.91
C ASN A 190 -1.35 -0.78 16.85
N TYR A 191 -0.07 -0.42 16.87
CA TYR A 191 1.06 -1.36 16.75
C TYR A 191 1.02 -2.53 17.75
N THR A 192 0.58 -2.24 18.99
CA THR A 192 0.48 -3.20 20.10
C THR A 192 -0.89 -3.85 20.25
N LYS A 193 -1.89 -3.46 19.45
CA LYS A 193 -3.22 -4.06 19.53
C LYS A 193 -3.23 -5.37 18.75
N GLU A 194 -3.44 -6.45 19.47
CA GLU A 194 -3.76 -7.79 18.94
C GLU A 194 -5.12 -7.79 18.23
#